data_AF-A0A5M3MMG0-F1
#
_entry.id   AF-A0A5M3MMG0-F1
#
_cell.length_a   1.000
_cell.length_b   1.000
_cell.length_c   1.000
_cell.angle_alpha   90.00
_cell.angle_beta   90.00
_cell.angle_gamma   90.00
#
_symmetry.space_group_name_H-M   'P 1'
#
loop_
_entity.id
_entity.type
_entity.pdbx_description
1 polymer ?
#
loop_
_entity_poly.entity_id
_entity_poly.type
_entity_poly.pdbx_seq_one_letter_code
_entity_poly.pdbx_strand_id
1 'polypeptide(L)'
;MSQRIQTQGKFLVLKYDGHSVLISKPESYEKLVELAKDVFLSTDYYRNKTTFHFSTTEVDCCSGEYVVVRPCAWDAISPLLRVLHVTNEMPKAKN
;
A
#
# COMPACT_ATOMS: atom_id res chain seq x y z
N MET A 1 -10.83 -19.03 26.87
CA MET A 1 -11.10 -19.17 25.42
C MET A 1 -10.91 -17.79 24.79
N SER A 2 -9.77 -17.54 24.13
CA SER A 2 -9.52 -16.26 23.47
C SER A 2 -10.28 -16.23 22.15
N GLN A 3 -11.28 -15.36 22.03
CA GLN A 3 -11.94 -15.06 20.74
C GLN A 3 -10.87 -14.51 19.79
N ARG A 4 -10.43 -15.35 18.83
CA ARG A 4 -9.67 -14.86 17.68
C ARG A 4 -10.65 -14.01 16.86
N ILE A 5 -10.54 -12.70 16.98
CA ILE A 5 -11.22 -11.79 16.07
C ILE A 5 -10.67 -12.11 14.68
N GLN A 6 -11.45 -12.82 13.86
CA GLN A 6 -11.16 -13.00 12.44
C GLN A 6 -11.39 -11.66 11.75
N THR A 7 -10.43 -10.74 11.87
CA THR A 7 -10.37 -9.50 11.08
C THR A 7 -9.89 -9.78 9.65
N GLN A 8 -10.08 -10.99 9.13
CA GLN A 8 -9.60 -11.40 7.82
C GLN A 8 -10.17 -10.44 6.77
N GLY A 9 -9.26 -9.72 6.11
CA GLY A 9 -9.56 -8.87 4.97
C GLY A 9 -9.99 -7.43 5.27
N LYS A 10 -10.23 -7.02 6.53
CA LYS A 10 -10.75 -5.66 6.82
C LYS A 10 -9.67 -4.58 6.93
N PHE A 11 -8.44 -4.98 7.23
CA PHE A 11 -7.33 -4.06 7.42
C PHE A 11 -6.17 -4.42 6.51
N LEU A 12 -5.33 -3.42 6.26
CA LEU A 12 -4.13 -3.51 5.45
C LEU A 12 -3.03 -2.72 6.17
N VAL A 13 -1.82 -3.28 6.26
CA VAL A 13 -0.66 -2.56 6.78
C VAL A 13 0.10 -1.92 5.62
N LEU A 14 0.26 -0.60 5.65
CA LEU A 14 1.17 0.11 4.76
C LEU A 14 2.53 0.26 5.42
N LYS A 15 3.58 -0.15 4.73
CA LYS A 15 4.98 0.02 5.15
C LYS A 15 5.67 1.02 4.26
N TYR A 16 6.26 2.06 4.84
CA TYR A 16 7.02 3.08 4.13
C TYR A 16 8.17 3.56 5.01
N ASP A 17 9.40 3.54 4.50
CA ASP A 17 10.60 4.04 5.18
C ASP A 17 10.77 3.57 6.65
N GLY A 18 10.56 2.28 6.91
CA GLY A 18 10.64 1.69 8.25
C GLY A 18 9.41 1.94 9.14
N HIS A 19 8.48 2.81 8.73
CA HIS A 19 7.21 3.03 9.41
C HIS A 19 6.15 2.04 8.93
N SER A 20 5.28 1.62 9.85
CA SER A 20 4.13 0.75 9.56
C SER A 20 2.85 1.41 10.08
N VAL A 21 1.84 1.51 9.21
CA VAL A 21 0.54 2.10 9.54
C VAL A 21 -0.57 1.11 9.19
N LEU A 22 -1.47 0.87 10.14
CA LEU A 22 -2.65 0.04 9.94
C LEU A 22 -3.79 0.92 9.40
N ILE A 23 -4.31 0.59 8.23
CA ILE A 23 -5.46 1.26 7.62
C ILE A 23 -6.60 0.27 7.40
N SER A 24 -7.83 0.79 7.27
CA SER A 24 -8.93 0.01 6.69
C SER A 24 -8.56 -0.38 5.25
N LYS A 25 -8.89 -1.60 4.84
CA LYS A 25 -8.64 -2.04 3.47
C LYS A 25 -9.43 -1.15 2.50
N PRO A 26 -8.76 -0.47 1.55
CA PRO A 26 -9.45 0.40 0.61
C PRO A 26 -10.28 -0.43 -0.37
N GLU A 27 -11.39 0.15 -0.82
CA GLU A 27 -12.28 -0.49 -1.82
C GLU A 27 -11.70 -0.45 -3.23
N SER A 28 -10.79 0.49 -3.51
CA SER A 28 -10.15 0.66 -4.83
C SER A 28 -8.67 1.01 -4.71
N TYR A 29 -7.95 0.84 -5.82
CA TYR A 29 -6.55 1.23 -5.92
C TYR A 29 -6.36 2.75 -5.78
N GLU A 30 -7.29 3.55 -6.31
CA GLU A 30 -7.28 5.00 -6.20
C GLU A 30 -7.38 5.41 -4.72
N LYS A 31 -8.25 4.74 -3.96
CA LYS A 31 -8.40 5.03 -2.54
C LYS A 31 -7.17 4.64 -1.73
N LEU A 32 -6.49 3.56 -2.11
CA LEU A 32 -5.18 3.20 -1.56
C LEU A 32 -4.15 4.32 -1.78
N VAL A 33 -4.08 4.87 -2.98
CA VAL A 33 -3.17 5.98 -3.31
C VAL A 33 -3.50 7.22 -2.48
N GLU A 34 -4.79 7.57 -2.36
CA GLU A 34 -5.23 8.70 -1.53
C GLU A 34 -4.84 8.52 -0.06
N LEU A 35 -5.05 7.33 0.51
CA LEU A 35 -4.68 7.02 1.89
C LEU A 35 -3.16 7.06 2.08
N ALA A 36 -2.38 6.52 1.14
CA ALA A 36 -0.92 6.60 1.21
C ALA A 36 -0.41 8.05 1.16
N LYS A 37 -1.04 8.91 0.34
CA LYS A 37 -0.77 10.35 0.33
C LYS A 37 -1.11 11.00 1.67
N ASP A 38 -2.28 10.70 2.22
CA ASP A 38 -2.73 11.28 3.49
C ASP A 38 -1.82 10.87 4.67
N VAL A 39 -1.39 9.61 4.70
CA VAL A 39 -0.57 9.05 5.77
C VAL A 39 0.90 9.49 5.66
N PHE A 40 1.49 9.45 4.46
CA PHE A 40 2.94 9.63 4.29
C PHE A 40 3.36 10.98 3.69
N LEU A 41 2.43 11.76 3.11
CA LEU A 41 2.73 13.11 2.60
C LEU A 41 1.97 14.13 3.45
N SER A 42 2.59 14.56 4.54
CA SER A 42 2.03 15.56 5.46
C SER A 42 2.03 17.00 4.91
N THR A 43 2.63 17.25 3.74
CA THR A 43 2.78 18.59 3.17
C THR A 43 2.22 18.67 1.75
N ASP A 44 1.39 19.67 1.47
CA ASP A 44 0.69 19.87 0.19
C ASP A 44 1.64 19.96 -1.02
N TYR A 45 2.87 20.42 -0.83
CA TYR A 45 3.84 20.59 -1.92
C TYR A 45 4.22 19.27 -2.62
N TYR A 46 4.36 18.18 -1.85
CA TYR A 46 4.75 16.87 -2.38
C TYR A 46 3.55 15.98 -2.70
N ARG A 47 2.35 16.33 -2.20
CA ARG A 47 1.13 15.52 -2.34
C ARG A 47 0.73 15.26 -3.80
N ASN A 48 0.96 16.23 -4.68
CA ASN A 48 0.57 16.17 -6.10
C ASN A 48 1.70 15.78 -7.06
N LYS A 49 2.95 15.76 -6.57
CA LYS A 49 4.13 15.49 -7.42
C LYS A 49 4.73 14.11 -7.20
N THR A 50 4.29 13.40 -6.17
CA THR A 50 4.84 12.11 -5.77
C THR A 50 4.03 10.96 -6.37
N THR A 51 4.71 10.06 -7.09
CA THR A 51 4.13 8.79 -7.54
C THR A 51 4.42 7.72 -6.51
N PHE A 52 3.38 7.03 -6.05
CA PHE A 52 3.51 5.88 -5.16
C PHE A 52 3.49 4.57 -5.95
N HIS A 53 4.38 3.67 -5.57
CA HIS A 53 4.41 2.29 -6.01
C HIS A 53 4.10 1.39 -4.82
N PHE A 54 3.22 0.43 -5.04
CA PHE A 54 2.81 -0.54 -4.04
C PHE A 54 3.36 -1.89 -4.43
N SER A 55 3.96 -2.59 -3.48
CA SER A 55 4.49 -3.93 -3.69
C SER A 55 4.17 -4.86 -2.55
N THR A 56 4.11 -6.16 -2.84
CA THR A 56 3.83 -7.20 -1.86
C THR A 56 4.67 -8.44 -2.15
N THR A 57 4.86 -9.29 -1.15
CA THR A 57 5.40 -10.65 -1.29
C THR A 57 4.34 -11.72 -1.02
N GLU A 58 3.09 -11.31 -0.78
CA GLU A 58 2.00 -12.22 -0.37
C GLU A 58 1.33 -12.93 -1.55
N VAL A 59 1.74 -12.61 -2.78
CA VAL A 59 1.27 -13.32 -3.96
C VAL A 59 2.25 -14.45 -4.26
N ASP A 60 1.77 -15.69 -4.13
CA ASP A 60 2.54 -16.92 -4.25
C ASP A 60 3.13 -17.17 -5.66
N CYS A 61 2.78 -16.33 -6.64
CA CYS A 61 3.26 -16.48 -8.02
C CYS A 61 4.74 -16.10 -8.21
N CYS A 62 5.39 -15.47 -7.23
CA CYS A 62 6.73 -14.89 -7.39
C CYS A 62 7.76 -15.38 -6.37
N SER A 63 7.57 -16.56 -5.75
CA SER A 63 8.59 -17.22 -4.91
C SER A 63 9.18 -16.34 -3.79
N GLY A 64 8.37 -15.43 -3.22
CA GLY A 64 8.81 -14.51 -2.17
C GLY A 64 9.44 -13.20 -2.66
N GLU A 65 9.54 -12.98 -3.98
CA GLU A 65 9.95 -11.70 -4.53
C GLU A 65 8.88 -10.62 -4.37
N TYR A 66 9.32 -9.36 -4.32
CA TYR A 66 8.41 -8.22 -4.32
C TYR A 66 7.80 -8.03 -5.69
N VAL A 67 6.47 -8.12 -5.77
CA VAL A 67 5.70 -7.82 -6.97
C VAL A 67 5.05 -6.46 -6.86
N VAL A 68 5.13 -5.67 -7.93
CA VAL A 68 4.44 -4.39 -8.01
C VAL A 68 2.95 -4.63 -8.26
N VAL A 69 2.12 -4.08 -7.39
CA VAL A 69 0.66 -4.08 -7.54
C VAL A 69 0.26 -2.97 -8.49
N ARG A 70 -0.33 -3.34 -9.61
CA ARG A 70 -0.89 -2.41 -10.60
C ARG A 70 -2.40 -2.24 -10.37
N PRO A 71 -3.01 -1.10 -10.78
CA PRO A 71 -4.44 -0.86 -10.59
C PRO A 71 -5.32 -2.01 -11.11
N CYS A 72 -5.00 -2.54 -12.30
CA CYS A 72 -5.76 -3.63 -12.93
C CYS A 72 -5.75 -4.96 -12.16
N ALA A 73 -4.79 -5.17 -11.25
CA ALA A 73 -4.69 -6.39 -10.45
C ALA A 73 -5.37 -6.24 -9.08
N TRP A 74 -5.77 -5.02 -8.70
CA TRP A 74 -6.22 -4.70 -7.35
C TRP A 74 -7.38 -5.59 -6.90
N ASP A 75 -8.46 -5.65 -7.68
CA ASP A 75 -9.67 -6.40 -7.29
C ASP A 75 -9.38 -7.88 -7.07
N ALA A 76 -8.47 -8.45 -7.87
CA ALA A 76 -8.09 -9.85 -7.78
C ALA A 76 -7.25 -10.16 -6.53
N ILE A 77 -6.30 -9.27 -6.19
CA ILE A 77 -5.34 -9.55 -5.12
C ILE A 77 -5.74 -8.94 -3.78
N SER A 78 -6.54 -7.87 -3.77
CA SER A 78 -6.86 -7.10 -2.57
C SER A 78 -7.40 -7.97 -1.43
N PRO A 79 -8.22 -9.02 -1.63
CA PRO A 79 -8.67 -9.87 -0.51
C PRO A 79 -7.53 -10.61 0.18
N LEU A 80 -6.45 -10.91 -0.56
CA LEU A 80 -5.29 -11.67 -0.10
C LEU A 80 -4.28 -10.81 0.66
N LEU A 81 -4.19 -9.52 0.29
CA LEU A 81 -3.21 -8.60 0.87
C LEU A 81 -3.46 -8.33 2.36
N ARG A 82 -2.40 -8.41 3.15
CA ARG A 82 -2.32 -7.97 4.55
C ARG A 82 -1.26 -6.89 4.72
N VAL A 83 -0.21 -6.90 3.90
CA VAL A 83 0.91 -5.96 3.95
C VAL A 83 1.22 -5.44 2.54
N LEU A 84 1.27 -4.12 2.40
CA LEU A 84 1.80 -3.44 1.22
C LEU A 84 3.00 -2.58 1.58
N HIS A 85 4.06 -2.77 0.82
CA HIS A 85 5.23 -1.91 0.84
C HIS A 85 5.02 -0.77 -0.14
N VAL A 86 5.13 0.44 0.38
CA VAL A 86 5.00 1.68 -0.36
C VAL A 86 6.40 2.20 -0.64
N THR A 87 6.68 2.51 -1.89
CA THR A 87 7.84 3.32 -2.27
C THR A 87 7.35 4.54 -3.02
N ASN A 88 8.11 5.62 -2.97
CA ASN A 88 7.80 6.82 -3.72
C ASN A 88 8.94 7.22 -4.64
N GLU A 89 8.57 7.75 -5.80
CA GLU A 89 9.50 8.47 -6.66
C GLU A 89 9.19 9.95 -6.55
N MET A 90 10.11 10.71 -5.92
CA MET A 90 10.06 12.16 -5.98
C MET A 90 10.64 12.62 -7.33
N PRO A 91 10.00 13.56 -8.05
CA PRO A 91 10.58 14.12 -9.24
C PRO A 91 11.89 14.79 -8.84
N LYS A 92 13.00 14.32 -9.42
CA LYS A 92 14.33 14.92 -9.23
C LYS A 92 14.22 16.40 -9.58
N ALA A 93 14.53 17.28 -8.62
CA ALA A 93 14.71 18.69 -8.92
C ALA A 93 15.82 18.79 -9.97
N LYS A 94 15.50 19.34 -11.15
CA LYS A 94 16.53 19.71 -12.12
C LYS A 94 17.32 20.85 -11.48
N ASN A 95 18.58 20.58 -11.12
CA ASN A 95 19.57 21.62 -10.85
C ASN A 95 19.86 22.40 -12.13
#